data_AF-A0A0S4TTJ3-F1
#
_entry.id   AF-A0A0S4TTJ3-F1
#
_cell.length_a   1.000
_cell.length_b   1.000
_cell.length_c   1.000
_cell.angle_alpha   90.00
_cell.angle_beta   90.00
_cell.angle_gamma   90.00
#
_symmetry.space_group_name_H-M   'P 1'
#
loop_
_entity.id
_entity.type
_entity.pdbx_description
1 polymer ?
#
loop_
_entity_poly.entity_id
_entity_poly.type
_entity_poly.pdbx_seq_one_letter_code
_entity_poly.pdbx_strand_id
1 'polypeptide(L)'
;MPHANPPDAATDDRPVPPGMTRDTLDAFLTRRFDLVTDPAERGSGRAYFLGTVVWHPASATRILHVTCGADGQVSHIKLCDASDNNHSVFVPLPVSWPELHRIVADEIARYGRRSAARQARDHGHVD
;
A
#
# COMPACT_ATOMS: atom_id res chain seq x y z
N MET A 1 5.46 -57.71 26.19
CA MET A 1 6.27 -57.34 25.02
C MET A 1 5.50 -56.28 24.24
N PRO A 2 6.21 -55.29 23.66
CA PRO A 2 6.02 -53.83 23.75
C PRO A 2 5.20 -53.27 22.56
N HIS A 3 4.79 -52.00 22.39
CA HIS A 3 5.39 -50.66 22.57
C HIS A 3 4.22 -49.64 22.65
N ALA A 4 4.18 -48.73 23.62
CA ALA A 4 4.74 -47.36 23.60
C ALA A 4 3.85 -46.28 22.94
N ASN A 5 3.25 -45.45 23.82
CA ASN A 5 2.87 -44.03 23.75
C ASN A 5 2.12 -43.36 22.56
N PRO A 6 1.12 -42.49 22.84
CA PRO A 6 0.76 -41.30 22.02
C PRO A 6 1.69 -40.12 22.42
N PRO A 7 1.50 -38.84 22.02
CA PRO A 7 0.66 -38.17 21.01
C PRO A 7 1.50 -37.26 20.07
N ASP A 8 0.91 -36.56 19.09
CA ASP A 8 1.43 -35.22 18.77
C ASP A 8 0.34 -34.31 18.19
N ALA A 9 0.03 -33.28 18.98
CA ALA A 9 -0.74 -32.12 18.59
C ALA A 9 0.19 -31.21 17.79
N ALA A 10 -0.03 -31.04 16.49
CA ALA A 10 0.79 -30.10 15.72
C ALA A 10 0.10 -29.62 14.44
N THR A 11 -1.11 -29.06 14.51
CA THR A 11 -1.57 -28.14 13.43
C THR A 11 -2.63 -27.13 13.88
N ASP A 12 -2.54 -26.59 15.09
CA ASP A 12 -3.35 -25.42 15.46
C ASP A 12 -2.54 -24.44 16.34
N ASP A 13 -1.27 -24.25 15.99
CA ASP A 13 -0.41 -23.20 16.54
C ASP A 13 0.57 -22.76 15.44
N ARG A 14 0.03 -22.24 14.33
CA ARG A 14 0.85 -21.36 13.51
C ARG A 14 0.75 -19.98 14.17
N PRO A 15 1.81 -19.47 14.81
CA PRO A 15 1.82 -18.09 15.25
C PRO A 15 1.43 -17.19 14.09
N VAL A 16 0.52 -16.26 14.36
CA VAL A 16 0.15 -15.16 13.47
C VAL A 16 1.45 -14.60 12.86
N PRO A 17 1.57 -14.46 11.53
CA PRO A 17 2.79 -13.91 10.95
C PRO A 17 3.07 -12.55 11.62
N PRO A 18 4.25 -12.39 12.25
CA PRO A 18 4.59 -11.14 12.90
C PRO A 18 4.79 -10.09 11.82
N GLY A 19 4.00 -9.01 11.88
CA GLY A 19 4.09 -7.91 10.95
C GLY A 19 3.36 -8.14 9.61
N MET A 20 2.95 -7.03 9.00
CA MET A 20 2.42 -7.01 7.65
C MET A 20 3.60 -7.15 6.68
N THR A 21 3.74 -8.29 6.03
CA THR A 21 4.78 -8.49 5.01
C THR A 21 4.48 -7.67 3.76
N ARG A 22 5.53 -7.35 2.99
CA ARG A 22 5.38 -6.68 1.69
C ARG A 22 4.45 -7.46 0.75
N ASP A 23 4.59 -8.78 0.67
CA ASP A 23 3.85 -9.59 -0.30
C ASP A 23 2.37 -9.72 0.07
N THR A 24 2.05 -9.79 1.37
CA THR A 24 0.65 -9.76 1.82
C THR A 24 0.01 -8.41 1.53
N LEU A 25 0.73 -7.31 1.75
CA LEU A 25 0.26 -5.97 1.44
C LEU A 25 0.10 -5.79 -0.09
N ASP A 26 1.06 -6.25 -0.88
CA ASP A 26 1.01 -6.21 -2.35
C ASP A 26 -0.22 -6.94 -2.89
N ALA A 27 -0.47 -8.17 -2.43
CA ALA A 27 -1.65 -8.93 -2.81
C ALA A 27 -2.97 -8.25 -2.40
N PHE A 28 -2.99 -7.57 -1.25
CA PHE A 28 -4.16 -6.80 -0.82
C PHE A 28 -4.41 -5.59 -1.72
N LEU A 29 -3.38 -4.78 -1.99
CA LEU A 29 -3.49 -3.54 -2.77
C LEU A 29 -3.82 -3.82 -4.24
N THR A 30 -3.16 -4.80 -4.84
CA THR A 30 -3.40 -5.20 -6.24
C THR A 30 -4.80 -5.78 -6.42
N ARG A 31 -5.26 -6.66 -5.52
CA ARG A 31 -6.57 -7.35 -5.69
C ARG A 31 -7.78 -6.52 -5.29
N ARG A 32 -7.63 -5.55 -4.38
CA ARG A 32 -8.78 -4.77 -3.86
C ARG A 32 -8.92 -3.41 -4.51
N PHE A 33 -7.84 -2.86 -5.03
CA PHE A 33 -7.81 -1.49 -5.54
C PHE A 33 -7.21 -1.39 -6.94
N ASP A 34 -6.87 -2.52 -7.56
CA ASP A 34 -6.22 -2.59 -8.88
C ASP A 34 -4.96 -1.72 -8.98
N LEU A 35 -4.27 -1.55 -7.84
CA LEU A 35 -3.04 -0.76 -7.82
C LEU A 35 -1.91 -1.55 -8.46
N VAL A 36 -1.13 -0.87 -9.30
CA VAL A 36 0.02 -1.45 -9.99
C VAL A 36 1.32 -0.91 -9.38
N THR A 37 2.38 -1.69 -9.46
CA THR A 37 3.72 -1.30 -9.02
C THR A 37 4.58 -0.92 -10.21
N ASP A 38 5.56 -0.03 -10.01
CA ASP A 38 6.54 0.26 -11.04
C ASP A 38 7.53 -0.93 -11.20
N PRO A 39 7.60 -1.58 -12.39
CA PRO A 39 8.51 -2.71 -12.61
C PRO A 39 10.00 -2.30 -12.56
N ALA A 40 10.31 -1.01 -12.72
CA ALA A 40 11.68 -0.51 -12.65
C ALA A 40 12.15 -0.24 -11.21
N GLU A 41 11.24 -0.19 -10.23
CA GLU A 41 11.57 0.12 -8.85
C GLU A 41 12.34 -1.03 -8.19
N ARG A 42 13.50 -0.70 -7.61
CA ARG A 42 14.38 -1.65 -6.94
C ARG A 42 14.67 -1.16 -5.52
N GLY A 43 14.74 -2.09 -4.57
CA GLY A 43 15.13 -1.81 -3.18
C GLY A 43 14.04 -2.13 -2.17
N SER A 44 14.12 -1.47 -1.01
CA SER A 44 13.19 -1.65 0.11
C SER A 44 11.92 -0.82 0.01
N GLY A 45 11.86 0.12 -0.94
CA GLY A 45 10.69 0.94 -1.28
C GLY A 45 9.88 0.33 -2.43
N ARG A 46 8.56 0.48 -2.37
CA ARG A 46 7.63 0.13 -3.44
C ARG A 46 6.49 1.15 -3.53
N ALA A 47 6.38 1.81 -4.65
CA ALA A 47 5.29 2.71 -5.00
C ALA A 47 4.14 1.94 -5.67
N TYR A 48 2.92 2.34 -5.32
CA TYR A 48 1.68 1.81 -5.88
C TYR A 48 0.92 2.93 -6.59
N PHE A 49 0.50 2.65 -7.82
CA PHE A 49 -0.13 3.60 -8.74
C PHE A 49 -1.54 3.16 -9.08
N LEU A 50 -2.43 4.12 -9.26
CA LEU A 50 -3.77 3.86 -9.76
C LEU A 50 -3.76 3.79 -11.29
N GLY A 51 -4.08 2.63 -11.85
CA GLY A 51 -4.15 2.42 -13.29
C GLY A 51 -2.78 2.37 -13.95
N THR A 52 -2.34 3.48 -14.54
CA THR A 52 -1.05 3.56 -15.26
C THR A 52 0.04 4.13 -14.37
N VAL A 53 1.27 3.62 -14.48
CA VAL A 53 2.43 4.21 -13.80
C VAL A 53 2.80 5.53 -14.48
N VAL A 54 2.52 6.65 -13.80
CA VAL A 54 2.91 7.99 -14.23
C VAL A 54 3.77 8.62 -13.14
N TRP A 55 5.00 8.94 -13.50
CA TRP A 55 5.96 9.62 -12.63
C TRP A 55 6.20 11.05 -13.13
N HIS A 56 5.29 11.96 -12.80
CA HIS A 56 5.42 13.36 -13.16
C HIS A 56 4.99 14.27 -12.00
N PRO A 57 5.75 15.32 -11.65
CA PRO A 57 5.43 16.20 -10.51
C PRO A 57 4.01 16.77 -10.57
N ALA A 58 3.50 17.03 -11.78
CA ALA A 58 2.18 17.60 -11.99
C ALA A 58 1.07 16.57 -12.26
N SER A 59 1.36 15.27 -12.38
CA SER A 59 0.35 14.27 -12.79
C SER A 59 0.62 12.85 -12.30
N ALA A 60 1.43 12.68 -11.25
CA ALA A 60 1.70 11.36 -10.70
C ALA A 60 0.41 10.66 -10.25
N THR A 61 0.27 9.41 -10.69
CA THR A 61 -0.82 8.48 -10.35
C THR A 61 -0.52 7.67 -9.08
N ARG A 62 0.58 8.01 -8.40
CA ARG A 62 1.07 7.32 -7.21
C ARG A 62 0.13 7.58 -6.03
N ILE A 63 -0.44 6.52 -5.47
CA ILE A 63 -1.34 6.57 -4.32
C ILE A 63 -0.57 6.31 -3.02
N LEU A 64 0.31 5.31 -3.02
CA LEU A 64 1.02 4.87 -1.82
C LEU A 64 2.49 4.67 -2.11
N HIS A 65 3.33 4.86 -1.10
CA HIS A 65 4.71 4.40 -1.11
C HIS A 65 4.98 3.61 0.17
N VAL A 66 5.38 2.35 0.00
CA VAL A 66 5.62 1.40 1.08
C VAL A 66 7.11 1.20 1.24
N THR A 67 7.62 1.34 2.46
CA THR A 67 9.00 1.00 2.79
C THR A 67 9.02 -0.21 3.70
N CYS A 68 9.93 -1.15 3.43
CA CYS A 68 10.15 -2.33 4.26
C CYS A 68 11.39 -2.17 5.14
N GLY A 69 11.35 -2.72 6.35
CA GLY A 69 12.49 -2.88 7.23
C GLY A 69 13.47 -3.95 6.72
N ALA A 70 14.61 -4.06 7.40
CA ALA A 70 15.62 -5.08 7.08
C ALA A 70 15.12 -6.52 7.33
N ASP A 71 14.05 -6.67 8.11
CA ASP A 71 13.31 -7.89 8.37
C ASP A 71 12.29 -8.26 7.27
N GLY A 72 12.17 -7.44 6.23
CA GLY A 72 11.20 -7.63 5.14
C GLY A 72 9.76 -7.26 5.52
N GLN A 73 9.54 -6.72 6.73
CA GLN A 73 8.23 -6.27 7.19
C GLN A 73 7.97 -4.84 6.73
N VAL A 74 6.70 -4.49 6.50
CA VAL A 74 6.31 -3.12 6.20
C VAL A 74 6.62 -2.24 7.41
N SER A 75 7.50 -1.27 7.21
CA SER A 75 7.89 -0.31 8.25
C SER A 75 7.16 1.02 8.13
N HIS A 76 6.86 1.46 6.89
CA HIS A 76 6.15 2.70 6.64
C HIS A 76 5.25 2.56 5.42
N ILE A 77 4.06 3.15 5.49
CA ILE A 77 3.17 3.34 4.35
C ILE A 77 2.89 4.84 4.27
N LYS A 78 3.44 5.50 3.26
CA LYS A 78 3.20 6.91 2.96
C LYS A 78 2.02 7.08 2.01
N LEU A 79 1.09 7.94 2.37
CA LEU A 79 -0.06 8.34 1.55
C LEU A 79 0.36 9.49 0.65
N CYS A 80 0.51 9.26 -0.66
CA CYS A 80 1.20 10.19 -1.56
C CYS A 80 0.37 11.40 -2.01
N ASP A 81 -0.95 11.30 -1.94
CA ASP A 81 -1.92 12.35 -2.26
C ASP A 81 -2.25 13.21 -1.04
N ALA A 82 -2.39 12.58 0.13
CA ALA A 82 -2.49 13.27 1.40
C ALA A 82 -1.15 13.91 1.80
N SER A 83 -0.02 13.37 1.33
CA SER A 83 1.27 14.01 1.49
C SER A 83 1.47 15.10 0.46
N ASP A 84 1.50 16.36 0.89
CA ASP A 84 2.03 17.43 0.05
C ASP A 84 3.55 17.54 0.21
N ASN A 85 4.19 18.50 -0.49
CA ASN A 85 5.64 18.67 -0.44
C ASN A 85 6.17 19.04 0.96
N ASN A 86 5.32 19.55 1.86
CA ASN A 86 5.72 20.02 3.18
C ASN A 86 5.25 19.08 4.29
N HIS A 87 4.15 18.35 4.11
CA HIS A 87 3.55 17.45 5.09
C HIS A 87 3.52 16.02 4.56
N SER A 88 4.29 15.13 5.17
CA SER A 88 4.21 13.69 4.88
C SER A 88 3.18 13.03 5.80
N VAL A 89 2.20 12.35 5.21
CA VAL A 89 1.16 11.60 5.92
C VAL A 89 1.46 10.10 5.81
N PHE A 90 1.49 9.43 6.96
CA PHE A 90 1.77 8.00 7.05
C PHE A 90 0.59 7.26 7.69
N VAL A 91 0.39 6.01 7.27
CA VAL A 91 -0.52 5.10 7.96
C VAL A 91 0.10 4.72 9.31
N PRO A 92 -0.63 4.84 10.42
CA PRO A 92 -0.14 4.38 11.72
C PRO A 92 -0.02 2.85 11.72
N LEU A 93 1.12 2.32 12.14
CA LEU A 93 1.37 0.88 12.23
C LEU A 93 1.48 0.43 13.70
N PRO A 94 0.97 -0.76 14.06
CA PRO A 94 0.28 -1.71 13.19
C PRO A 94 -1.13 -1.24 12.82
N VAL A 95 -1.58 -1.57 11.60
CA VAL A 95 -2.92 -1.23 11.09
C VAL A 95 -3.70 -2.51 10.80
N SER A 96 -5.01 -2.48 11.07
CA SER A 96 -5.89 -3.59 10.69
C SER A 96 -6.22 -3.55 9.20
N TRP A 97 -6.50 -4.71 8.58
CA TRP A 97 -6.90 -4.75 7.16
C TRP A 97 -8.14 -3.92 6.82
N PRO A 98 -9.22 -3.91 7.63
CA PRO A 98 -10.39 -3.07 7.36
C PRO A 98 -10.06 -1.57 7.44
N GLU A 99 -9.20 -1.17 8.38
CA GLU A 99 -8.78 0.22 8.51
C GLU A 99 -7.88 0.64 7.35
N LEU A 100 -6.90 -0.19 6.99
CA LEU A 100 -6.06 0.04 5.82
C LEU A 100 -6.91 0.16 4.55
N HIS A 101 -7.94 -0.67 4.39
CA HIS A 101 -8.87 -0.55 3.27
C HIS A 101 -9.52 0.84 3.22
N ARG A 102 -10.03 1.35 4.34
CA ARG A 102 -10.66 2.68 4.38
C ARG A 102 -9.66 3.78 4.04
N ILE A 103 -8.46 3.70 4.61
CA ILE A 103 -7.40 4.69 4.37
C ILE A 103 -7.02 4.74 2.89
N VAL A 104 -6.81 3.58 2.25
CA VAL A 104 -6.46 3.52 0.82
C VAL A 104 -7.61 4.01 -0.06
N ALA A 105 -8.86 3.64 0.27
CA ALA A 105 -10.03 4.12 -0.46
C ALA A 105 -10.17 5.65 -0.38
N ASP A 106 -9.96 6.23 0.81
CA ASP A 106 -9.99 7.68 1.01
C ASP A 106 -8.89 8.39 0.23
N GLU A 107 -7.70 7.78 0.15
CA GLU A 107 -6.57 8.30 -0.61
C GLU A 107 -6.85 8.30 -2.11
N ILE A 108 -7.41 7.21 -2.65
CA ILE A 108 -7.85 7.13 -4.05
C ILE A 108 -8.95 8.17 -4.33
N ALA A 109 -9.88 8.38 -3.40
CA ALA A 109 -10.91 9.39 -3.56
C ALA A 109 -10.33 10.82 -3.56
N ARG A 110 -9.29 11.08 -2.75
CA ARG A 110 -8.54 12.35 -2.78
C ARG A 110 -7.84 12.56 -4.12
N TYR A 111 -7.14 11.53 -4.62
CA TYR A 111 -6.53 11.52 -5.94
C TYR A 111 -7.55 11.91 -7.02
N GLY A 112 -8.73 11.27 -7.03
CA GLY A 112 -9.79 11.53 -8.00
C GLY A 112 -10.26 12.98 -7.98
N ARG A 113 -10.52 13.55 -6.79
CA ARG A 113 -10.92 14.96 -6.64
C ARG A 113 -9.85 15.93 -7.13
N ARG A 114 -8.58 15.70 -6.78
CA ARG A 114 -7.45 16.53 -7.24
C ARG A 114 -7.31 16.48 -8.76
N SER A 115 -7.41 15.29 -9.34
CA SER A 115 -7.24 15.07 -10.77
C SER A 115 -8.37 15.70 -11.57
N ALA A 116 -9.61 15.64 -11.09
CA ALA A 116 -10.74 16.36 -11.69
C ALA A 116 -10.56 17.89 -11.61
N ALA A 117 -10.14 18.41 -10.45
CA ALA A 117 -9.90 19.84 -10.28
C ALA A 117 -8.79 20.39 -11.19
N ARG A 118 -7.77 19.58 -11.51
CA ARG A 118 -6.72 19.96 -12.47
C ARG A 118 -7.26 20.02 -13.90
N GLN A 119 -7.99 18.99 -14.33
CA GLN A 119 -8.59 18.96 -15.67
C GLN A 119 -9.50 20.17 -15.91
N ALA A 120 -10.28 20.58 -14.91
CA ALA A 120 -11.13 21.77 -14.99
C ALA A 120 -10.34 23.08 -15.17
N ARG A 121 -9.12 23.18 -14.63
CA ARG A 121 -8.24 24.37 -14.79
C ARG A 121 -7.56 24.40 -16.15
N ASP A 122 -7.09 23.25 -16.63
CA ASP A 122 -6.45 23.14 -17.95
C ASP A 122 -7.44 23.46 -19.09
N HIS A 123 -8.73 23.10 -18.92
CA HIS A 123 -9.78 23.43 -19.89
C HIS A 123 -10.30 24.87 -19.80
N GLY A 124 -9.95 25.61 -18.74
CA GLY A 124 -10.37 27.01 -18.54
C GLY A 124 -9.36 28.05 -19.02
N HIS A 125 -8.24 27.64 -19.62
CA HIS A 125 -7.18 28.53 -20.11
C HIS A 125 -7.20 28.69 -21.64
N VAL A 126 -8.39 28.69 -22.23
CA VAL A 126 -8.60 29.03 -23.64
C VAL A 126 -9.64 30.14 -23.70
N ASP A 127 -9.23 31.37 -23.43
CA ASP A 127 -9.89 32.62 -23.85
C ASP A 127 -8.88 33.78 -23.83
#